data_AF-A0A6A5AP48-F1
#
_entry.id   AF-A0A6A5AP48-F1
#
_cell.length_a   1.000
_cell.length_b   1.000
_cell.length_c   1.000
_cell.angle_alpha   90.00
_cell.angle_beta   90.00
_cell.angle_gamma   90.00
#
_symmetry.space_group_name_H-M   'P 1'
#
loop_
_entity.id
_entity.type
_entity.pdbx_description
1 polymer ?
#
loop_
_entity_poly.entity_id
_entity_poly.type
_entity_poly.pdbx_seq_one_letter_code
_entity_poly.pdbx_strand_id
1 'polypeptide(L)'
;MNASEEEWREMLYNSVECELCNEPYGEAEDHTPRLLNCGHTFCHSCLSGWASSGSSSSSAENGIQCPSCRRETVIAPEGLPKNFEVLRIRDELEQWTSERLAAFRVQSEKVIEEKEKAALEAERAAQIAQQEAEKAAEHAQALQRQ
;
A
#
# COMPACT_ATOMS: atom_id res chain seq x y z
N MET A 1 -2.31 -13.77 0.83
CA MET A 1 -2.07 -12.44 0.24
C MET A 1 -0.64 -12.46 -0.28
N ASN A 2 -0.41 -11.93 -1.48
CA ASN A 2 0.87 -12.01 -2.18
C ASN A 2 1.86 -11.01 -1.56
N ALA A 3 3.07 -11.45 -1.20
CA ALA A 3 4.13 -10.61 -0.64
C ALA A 3 4.42 -9.36 -1.49
N SER A 4 4.28 -9.44 -2.82
CA SER A 4 4.47 -8.28 -3.68
C SER A 4 3.35 -7.24 -3.53
N GLU A 5 2.10 -7.62 -3.24
CA GLU A 5 1.02 -6.65 -2.99
C GLU A 5 1.23 -5.86 -1.69
N GLU A 6 1.80 -6.50 -0.67
CA GLU A 6 2.15 -5.86 0.61
C GLU A 6 3.31 -4.88 0.43
N GLU A 7 4.34 -5.25 -0.34
CA GLU A 7 5.50 -4.39 -0.64
C GLU A 7 5.09 -3.11 -1.40
N TRP A 8 4.22 -3.21 -2.41
CA TRP A 8 3.73 -2.02 -3.13
C TRP A 8 2.80 -1.15 -2.28
N ARG A 9 2.04 -1.76 -1.37
CA ARG A 9 1.16 -1.04 -0.46
C ARG A 9 1.97 -0.28 0.59
N GLU A 10 3.03 -0.88 1.13
CA GLU A 10 3.97 -0.20 2.03
C GLU A 10 4.73 0.92 1.31
N MET A 11 5.25 0.69 0.10
CA MET A 11 5.95 1.74 -0.66
C MET A 11 5.06 2.97 -0.95
N LEU A 12 3.75 2.78 -1.13
CA LEU A 12 2.81 3.87 -1.36
C LEU A 12 2.33 4.51 -0.04
N TYR A 13 2.18 3.73 1.03
CA TYR A 13 1.84 4.26 2.36
C TYR A 13 2.96 5.14 2.95
N ASN A 14 4.22 4.80 2.67
CA ASN A 14 5.38 5.58 3.11
C ASN A 14 5.53 6.92 2.35
N SER A 15 4.68 7.19 1.34
CA SER A 15 4.77 8.44 0.57
C SER A 15 4.16 9.65 1.27
N VAL A 16 3.36 9.44 2.33
CA VAL A 16 2.68 10.50 3.09
C VAL A 16 2.88 10.31 4.60
N GLU A 17 4.15 10.33 5.00
CA GLU A 17 4.60 10.15 6.39
C GLU A 17 5.37 11.35 6.92
N CYS A 18 5.49 11.43 8.25
CA CYS A 18 6.29 12.45 8.92
C CYS A 18 7.79 12.12 8.81
N GLU A 19 8.61 13.03 8.30
CA GLU A 19 10.06 12.81 8.14
C GLU A 19 10.86 12.70 9.45
N LEU A 20 10.22 12.94 10.61
CA LEU A 20 10.86 12.81 11.93
C LEU A 20 10.60 11.46 12.61
N CYS A 21 9.38 10.92 12.49
CA CYS A 21 9.03 9.64 13.10
C CYS A 21 8.81 8.51 12.09
N ASN A 22 8.74 8.82 10.80
CA ASN A 22 8.39 7.88 9.71
C ASN A 22 7.05 7.18 9.95
N GLU A 23 6.13 7.87 10.62
CA GLU A 23 4.76 7.39 10.83
C GLU A 23 3.82 8.12 9.86
N PRO A 24 2.80 7.43 9.32
CA PRO A 24 1.81 8.04 8.42
C PRO A 24 1.10 9.22 9.06
N TYR A 25 0.77 10.23 8.25
CA TYR A 25 -0.05 11.33 8.73
C TYR A 25 -1.47 10.86 9.07
N GLY A 26 -2.06 11.44 10.11
CA GLY A 26 -3.31 11.00 10.74
C GLY A 26 -4.29 12.15 10.97
N GLU A 27 -5.58 11.83 11.13
CA GLU A 27 -6.52 12.80 11.73
C GLU A 27 -6.37 12.91 13.25
N ALA A 28 -5.87 11.84 13.88
CA ALA A 28 -5.51 11.81 15.29
C ALA A 28 -4.51 12.92 15.62
N GLU A 29 -4.64 13.54 16.79
CA GLU A 29 -3.87 14.73 17.13
C GLU A 29 -2.35 14.48 17.02
N ASP A 30 -1.84 13.37 17.56
CA ASP A 30 -0.40 13.05 17.55
C ASP A 30 0.21 12.99 16.14
N HIS A 31 -0.51 12.39 15.20
CA HIS A 31 -0.06 12.19 13.81
C HIS A 31 -0.59 13.26 12.85
N THR A 32 -1.29 14.27 13.36
CA THR A 32 -1.84 15.34 12.53
C THR A 32 -0.73 16.14 11.84
N PRO A 33 -0.75 16.30 10.51
CA PRO A 33 0.22 17.13 9.79
C PRO A 33 0.01 18.61 10.11
N ARG A 34 1.05 19.27 10.62
CA ARG A 34 1.08 20.70 10.95
C ARG A 34 2.02 21.44 10.02
N LEU A 35 1.55 22.56 9.47
CA LEU A 35 2.29 23.36 8.49
C LEU A 35 3.09 24.47 9.19
N LEU A 36 4.39 24.56 8.88
CA LEU A 36 5.25 25.67 9.29
C LEU A 36 5.24 26.79 8.24
N ASN A 37 5.64 28.01 8.61
CA ASN A 37 5.69 29.17 7.70
C ASN A 37 6.62 28.95 6.48
N CYS A 38 7.59 28.05 6.64
CA CYS A 38 8.51 27.67 5.57
C CYS A 38 7.94 26.67 4.55
N GLY A 39 6.74 26.13 4.80
CA GLY A 39 6.09 25.12 3.96
C GLY A 39 6.34 23.67 4.37
N HIS A 40 7.35 23.40 5.23
CA HIS A 40 7.57 22.03 5.74
C HIS A 40 6.44 21.61 6.67
N THR A 41 6.12 20.32 6.63
CA THR A 41 5.05 19.70 7.39
C THR A 41 5.60 18.56 8.23
N PHE A 42 5.14 18.46 9.47
CA PHE A 42 5.52 17.41 10.43
C PHE A 42 4.30 17.05 11.27
N CYS A 43 4.31 15.90 11.93
CA CYS A 43 3.22 15.58 12.84
C CYS A 43 3.28 16.43 14.12
N HIS A 44 2.11 16.63 14.74
CA HIS A 44 1.99 17.42 15.96
C HIS A 44 2.92 16.93 17.08
N SER A 45 2.94 15.63 17.36
CA SER A 45 3.75 15.06 18.44
C SER A 45 5.25 15.32 18.25
N CYS A 46 5.75 15.21 17.02
CA CYS A 46 7.14 15.52 16.69
C CYS A 46 7.47 17.01 16.86
N LEU A 47 6.59 17.93 16.44
CA LEU A 47 6.82 19.37 16.65
C LEU A 47 6.74 19.76 18.14
N SER A 48 5.84 19.15 18.90
CA SER A 48 5.73 19.35 20.35
C SER A 48 7.00 18.86 21.08
N GLY A 49 7.53 17.70 20.69
CA GLY A 49 8.81 17.20 21.19
C GLY A 49 9.99 18.09 20.79
N TRP A 50 9.99 18.59 19.55
CA TRP A 50 11.03 19.47 19.02
C TRP A 50 11.07 20.84 19.71
N ALA A 51 9.91 21.43 19.99
CA ALA A 51 9.83 22.67 20.76
C ALA A 51 10.34 22.47 22.20
N SER A 52 10.05 21.32 22.80
CA SER A 52 10.45 20.99 24.17
C SER A 52 11.94 20.71 24.34
N SER A 53 12.66 20.34 23.27
CA SER A 53 14.09 20.01 23.32
C SER A 53 15.03 21.22 23.24
N GLY A 54 14.50 22.44 23.32
CA GLY A 54 15.28 23.68 23.29
C GLY A 54 15.52 24.25 21.89
N SER A 55 14.76 23.79 20.89
CA SER A 55 14.71 24.38 19.54
C SER A 55 13.61 25.45 19.40
N SER A 56 13.07 25.92 20.52
CA SER A 56 12.21 27.09 20.61
C SER A 56 13.03 28.37 20.39
N SER A 57 12.40 29.39 19.82
CA SER A 57 13.07 30.67 19.57
C SER A 57 13.64 31.26 20.86
N SER A 58 14.87 31.80 20.78
CA SER A 58 15.58 32.45 21.89
C SER A 58 14.93 33.75 22.38
N SER A 59 13.86 34.19 21.71
CA SER A 59 13.07 35.38 22.05
C SER A 59 11.80 34.95 22.79
N ALA A 60 11.28 35.80 23.68
CA ALA A 60 10.10 35.58 24.53
C ALA A 60 8.76 35.33 23.79
N GLU A 61 8.82 35.02 22.50
CA GLU A 61 7.72 34.80 21.59
C GLU A 61 7.50 33.29 21.42
N ASN A 62 6.23 32.89 21.36
CA ASN A 62 5.80 31.50 21.22
C ASN A 62 6.14 30.97 19.82
N GLY A 63 7.41 30.66 19.56
CA GLY A 63 7.93 30.30 18.23
C GLY A 63 8.67 28.96 18.20
N ILE A 64 8.64 28.31 17.03
CA ILE A 64 9.34 27.06 16.76
C ILE A 64 10.25 27.18 15.54
N GLN A 65 11.44 26.62 15.65
CA GLN A 65 12.36 26.50 14.52
C GLN A 65 12.06 25.25 13.70
N CYS A 66 11.95 25.37 12.37
CA CYS A 66 11.77 24.21 11.49
C CYS A 66 12.91 23.18 11.64
N PRO A 67 12.61 21.89 11.89
CA PRO A 67 13.61 20.82 11.96
C PRO A 67 14.51 20.72 10.72
N SER A 68 13.95 20.93 9.53
CA SER A 68 14.64 20.66 8.25
C SER A 68 15.38 21.88 7.71
N CYS A 69 14.77 23.07 7.74
CA CYS A 69 15.36 24.28 7.14
C CYS A 69 15.72 25.39 8.14
N ARG A 70 15.46 25.17 9.43
CA ARG A 70 15.77 26.11 10.53
C ARG A 70 15.09 27.48 10.47
N ARG A 71 14.12 27.69 9.59
CA ARG A 71 13.31 28.92 9.56
C ARG A 71 12.33 28.93 10.74
N GLU A 72 12.17 30.09 11.36
CA GLU A 72 11.26 30.29 12.49
C GLU A 72 9.80 30.35 12.02
N THR A 73 8.90 29.87 12.87
CA THR A 73 7.45 29.97 12.72
C THR A 73 6.87 30.41 14.05
N VAL A 74 6.14 31.53 14.03
CA VAL A 74 5.38 32.00 15.19
C VAL A 74 4.13 31.13 15.33
N ILE A 75 3.90 30.62 16.53
CA ILE A 75 2.75 29.77 16.86
C ILE A 75 1.64 30.67 17.41
N ALA A 76 0.51 30.70 16.68
CA ALA A 76 -0.69 31.40 17.10
C ALA A 76 -1.33 30.75 18.35
N PRO A 77 -2.23 31.43 19.09
CA PRO A 77 -2.91 30.85 20.26
C PRO A 77 -3.65 29.54 19.96
N GLU A 78 -4.20 29.41 18.75
CA GLU A 78 -4.85 28.22 18.21
C GLU A 78 -3.87 27.11 17.76
N GLY A 79 -2.56 27.35 17.85
CA GLY A 79 -1.51 26.44 17.43
C GLY A 79 -1.12 26.58 15.97
N LEU A 80 -0.37 25.59 15.48
CA LEU A 80 0.03 25.52 14.07
C LEU A 80 -1.15 25.02 13.20
N PRO A 81 -1.35 25.58 12.00
CA PRO A 81 -2.44 25.15 11.11
C PRO A 81 -2.28 23.68 10.69
N LYS A 82 -3.40 22.96 10.61
CA LYS A 82 -3.46 21.64 9.97
C LYS A 82 -3.15 21.77 8.48
N ASN A 83 -2.36 20.85 7.95
CA ASN A 83 -2.17 20.71 6.50
C ASN A 83 -3.21 19.72 5.94
N PHE A 84 -4.40 20.22 5.62
CA PHE A 84 -5.50 19.39 5.11
C PHE A 84 -5.19 18.77 3.75
N GLU A 85 -4.34 19.39 2.93
CA GLU A 85 -3.95 18.84 1.62
C GLU A 85 -3.17 17.53 1.77
N VAL A 86 -2.30 17.43 2.78
CA VAL A 86 -1.57 16.19 3.09
C VAL A 86 -2.53 15.06 3.46
N LEU A 87 -3.57 15.36 4.26
CA LEU A 87 -4.60 14.37 4.61
C LEU A 87 -5.42 13.95 3.39
N ARG A 88 -5.84 14.90 2.55
CA ARG A 88 -6.58 14.62 1.31
C ARG A 88 -5.76 13.73 0.37
N ILE A 89 -4.47 14.05 0.16
CA ILE A 89 -3.57 13.27 -0.70
C ILE A 89 -3.39 11.86 -0.15
N ARG A 90 -3.20 11.69 1.16
CA ARG A 90 -3.15 10.37 1.80
C ARG A 90 -4.42 9.58 1.51
N ASP A 91 -5.59 10.16 1.75
CA ASP A 91 -6.87 9.47 1.58
C ASP A 91 -7.11 9.07 0.12
N GLU A 92 -6.74 9.91 -0.84
CA GLU A 92 -6.82 9.60 -2.27
C GLU A 92 -5.88 8.45 -2.66
N LEU A 93 -4.66 8.43 -2.14
CA LEU A 93 -3.72 7.33 -2.36
C LEU A 93 -4.21 6.02 -1.76
N GLU A 94 -4.80 6.06 -0.56
CA GLU A 94 -5.40 4.89 0.09
C GLU A 94 -6.60 4.34 -0.70
N GLN A 95 -7.45 5.22 -1.23
CA GLN A 95 -8.59 4.82 -2.07
C GLN A 95 -8.11 4.21 -3.39
N TRP A 96 -7.21 4.89 -4.09
CA TRP A 96 -6.69 4.44 -5.37
C TRP A 96 -5.96 3.10 -5.26
N THR A 97 -5.15 2.92 -4.21
CA THR A 97 -4.49 1.64 -3.94
C THR A 97 -5.49 0.52 -3.69
N SER A 98 -6.52 0.78 -2.87
CA SER A 98 -7.59 -0.17 -2.59
C SER A 98 -8.37 -0.59 -3.85
N GLU A 99 -8.73 0.37 -4.70
CA GLU A 99 -9.41 0.11 -5.98
C GLU A 99 -8.53 -0.71 -6.94
N ARG A 100 -7.25 -0.36 -7.07
CA ARG A 100 -6.30 -1.10 -7.92
C ARG A 100 -6.13 -2.54 -7.45
N LEU A 101 -5.98 -2.75 -6.14
CA LEU A 101 -5.85 -4.09 -5.57
C LEU A 101 -7.14 -4.90 -5.74
N ALA A 102 -8.31 -4.27 -5.58
CA ALA A 102 -9.58 -4.93 -5.85
C ALA A 102 -9.71 -5.35 -7.33
N ALA A 103 -9.37 -4.45 -8.25
CA ALA A 103 -9.37 -4.74 -9.68
C ALA A 103 -8.40 -5.87 -10.05
N PHE A 104 -7.18 -5.85 -9.48
CA PHE A 104 -6.19 -6.90 -9.68
C PHE A 104 -6.69 -8.26 -9.17
N ARG A 105 -7.31 -8.32 -7.98
CA ARG A 105 -7.91 -9.56 -7.45
C ARG A 105 -8.96 -10.13 -8.39
N VAL A 106 -9.90 -9.30 -8.85
CA VAL A 106 -10.95 -9.72 -9.79
C VAL A 106 -10.34 -10.23 -11.11
N GLN A 107 -9.29 -9.59 -11.61
CA GLN A 107 -8.58 -10.06 -12.81
C GLN A 107 -7.90 -11.41 -12.56
N SER A 108 -7.23 -11.57 -11.42
CA SER A 108 -6.55 -12.81 -11.06
C SER A 108 -7.52 -13.98 -10.90
N GLU A 109 -8.67 -13.77 -10.25
CA GLU A 109 -9.70 -14.79 -10.05
C GLU A 109 -10.20 -15.35 -11.40
N LYS A 110 -10.46 -14.47 -12.38
CA LYS A 110 -10.87 -14.88 -13.73
C LYS A 110 -9.82 -15.77 -14.40
N VAL A 111 -8.54 -15.38 -14.32
CA VAL A 111 -7.45 -16.17 -14.89
C VAL A 111 -7.34 -17.52 -14.19
N ILE A 112 -7.48 -17.57 -12.87
CA ILE A 112 -7.46 -18.82 -12.11
C ILE A 112 -8.59 -19.74 -12.57
N GLU A 113 -9.83 -19.24 -12.66
CA GLU A 113 -10.99 -20.01 -13.10
C GLU A 113 -10.80 -20.56 -14.53
N GLU A 114 -10.31 -19.73 -15.46
CA GLU A 114 -10.00 -20.16 -16.82
C GLU A 114 -8.93 -21.27 -16.85
N LYS A 115 -7.89 -21.14 -16.02
CA LYS A 115 -6.81 -22.13 -15.94
C LYS A 115 -7.26 -23.43 -15.28
N GLU A 116 -8.09 -23.37 -14.24
CA GLU A 116 -8.69 -24.54 -13.61
C GLU A 116 -9.59 -25.30 -14.59
N LYS A 117 -10.42 -24.58 -15.34
CA LYS A 117 -11.26 -25.18 -16.38
C LYS A 117 -10.42 -25.84 -17.49
N ALA A 118 -9.38 -25.14 -17.97
CA ALA A 118 -8.47 -25.68 -18.97
C ALA A 118 -7.71 -26.93 -18.48
N ALA A 119 -7.29 -26.95 -17.21
CA ALA A 119 -6.65 -28.09 -16.60
C ALA A 119 -7.59 -29.31 -16.53
N LEU A 120 -8.85 -29.09 -16.12
CA LEU A 120 -9.86 -30.13 -16.06
C LEU A 120 -10.17 -30.72 -17.45
N GLU A 121 -10.27 -29.85 -18.48
CA GLU A 121 -10.49 -30.28 -19.85
C GLU A 121 -9.30 -31.09 -20.39
N ALA A 122 -8.07 -30.65 -20.12
CA ALA A 122 -6.85 -31.38 -20.49
C ALA A 122 -6.76 -32.74 -19.81
N GLU A 123 -7.13 -32.84 -18.52
CA GLU A 123 -7.15 -34.11 -17.79
C GLU A 123 -8.16 -35.09 -18.40
N ARG A 124 -9.38 -34.62 -18.71
CA ARG A 124 -10.39 -35.46 -19.38
C ARG A 124 -9.92 -35.93 -20.75
N ALA A 125 -9.29 -35.06 -21.54
CA ALA A 125 -8.77 -35.43 -22.86
C ALA A 125 -7.67 -36.49 -22.75
N ALA A 126 -6.78 -36.39 -21.76
CA ALA A 126 -5.75 -37.39 -21.49
C ALA A 126 -6.33 -38.75 -21.10
N GLN A 127 -7.37 -38.77 -20.26
CA GLN A 127 -8.06 -40.00 -19.87
C GLN A 127 -8.74 -40.70 -21.07
N ILE A 128 -9.40 -39.94 -21.95
CA ILE A 128 -10.01 -40.50 -23.17
C ILE A 128 -8.94 -41.10 -24.08
N ALA A 129 -7.84 -40.38 -24.32
CA ALA A 129 -6.74 -40.87 -25.14
C ALA A 129 -6.10 -42.15 -24.58
N GLN A 130 -5.97 -42.26 -23.25
CA GLN A 130 -5.50 -43.48 -22.59
C GLN A 130 -6.45 -44.67 -22.84
N GLN A 131 -7.76 -44.48 -22.64
CA GLN A 131 -8.75 -45.54 -22.86
C GLN A 131 -8.82 -46.00 -24.32
N GLU A 132 -8.71 -45.08 -25.27
CA GLU A 132 -8.67 -45.40 -26.70
C GLU A 132 -7.42 -46.19 -27.08
N ALA A 133 -6.26 -45.79 -26.53
CA ALA A 133 -5.00 -46.51 -26.74
C ALA A 133 -5.04 -47.94 -26.17
N GLU A 134 -5.61 -48.12 -24.98
CA GLU A 134 -5.79 -49.45 -24.36
C GLU A 134 -6.68 -50.35 -25.21
N LYS A 135 -7.86 -49.86 -25.64
CA LYS A 135 -8.78 -50.62 -26.51
C LYS A 135 -8.13 -50.99 -27.84
N ALA A 136 -7.39 -50.06 -28.45
CA ALA A 136 -6.67 -50.33 -29.69
C ALA A 136 -5.59 -51.41 -29.51
N ALA A 137 -4.87 -51.38 -28.38
CA ALA A 137 -3.87 -52.39 -28.05
C ALA A 137 -4.51 -53.78 -27.82
N GLU A 138 -5.62 -53.85 -27.10
CA GLU A 138 -6.38 -55.10 -26.89
C GLU A 138 -6.86 -55.70 -28.20
N HIS A 139 -7.44 -54.87 -29.08
CA HIS A 139 -7.91 -55.31 -30.40
C HIS A 139 -6.75 -55.84 -31.27
N ALA A 140 -5.60 -55.15 -31.27
CA ALA A 140 -4.42 -55.61 -31.97
C ALA A 140 -3.90 -56.95 -31.45
N GLN A 141 -3.90 -57.16 -30.12
CA GLN A 141 -3.53 -58.44 -29.50
C GLN A 141 -4.51 -59.56 -29.87
N ALA A 142 -5.81 -59.28 -29.93
CA ALA A 142 -6.83 -60.26 -30.30
C ALA A 142 -6.66 -60.73 -31.76
N LEU A 143 -6.37 -59.82 -32.68
CA LEU A 143 -6.07 -60.15 -34.08
C LEU A 143 -4.79 -61.00 -34.23
N GLN A 144 -3.77 -60.78 -33.39
CA GLN A 144 -2.53 -61.57 -33.42
C GLN A 144 -2.71 -63.01 -32.90
N ARG A 145 -3.80 -63.31 -32.19
CA ARG A 145 -4.08 -64.64 -31.62
C ARG A 145 -4.99 -65.51 -32.51
N GLN A 146 -5.47 -64.99 -33.64
CA GLN A 146 -6.23 -65.73 -34.67
C GLN A 146 -5.29 -66.25 -35.75
#